data_AF-A0A645IP81-F1
#
_entry.id   AF-A0A645IP81-F1
#
_cell.length_a   1.000
_cell.length_b   1.000
_cell.length_c   1.000
_cell.angle_alpha   90.00
_cell.angle_beta   90.00
_cell.angle_gamma   90.00
#
_symmetry.space_group_name_H-M   'P 1'
#
loop_
_entity.id
_entity.type
_entity.pdbx_description
1 polymer ?
#
loop_
_entity_poly.entity_id
_entity_poly.type
_entity_poly.pdbx_seq_one_letter_code
_entity_poly.pdbx_strand_id
1 'polypeptide(L)'
;MDDQEDVGGDLKEHSLTIFSEAARLGRLDRTMSRLFSYSATLLKDLDEFATPRSLPLIQLSMKGIDLLLIDACMRTKKYYSWRYMRHLERYFPVRFGYMQQLRKKIQERNLSLGRLVKAFFPAMQLV
;
A
#
# COMPACT_ATOMS: atom_id res chain seq x y z
N MET A 1 -8.36 0.41 -1.14
CA MET A 1 -7.20 -0.43 -1.49
C MET A 1 -7.60 -1.89 -1.67
N ASP A 2 -8.71 -2.34 -1.04
CA ASP A 2 -9.31 -3.68 -1.17
C ASP A 2 -9.15 -4.31 -2.55
N ASP A 3 -9.82 -3.80 -3.60
CA ASP A 3 -9.85 -4.47 -4.91
C ASP A 3 -8.46 -4.80 -5.48
N GLN A 4 -7.45 -3.98 -5.21
CA GLN A 4 -6.09 -4.23 -5.66
C GLN A 4 -5.37 -5.28 -4.79
N GLU A 5 -5.61 -5.29 -3.49
CA GLU A 5 -5.09 -6.32 -2.58
C GLU A 5 -5.84 -7.66 -2.76
N ASP A 6 -7.10 -7.61 -3.20
CA ASP A 6 -8.02 -8.73 -3.36
C ASP A 6 -8.02 -9.36 -4.75
N VAL A 7 -7.17 -8.89 -5.68
CA VAL A 7 -7.03 -9.45 -7.04
C VAL A 7 -6.99 -10.98 -7.06
N GLY A 8 -6.35 -11.60 -6.05
CA GLY A 8 -6.30 -13.05 -5.96
C GLY A 8 -7.55 -13.74 -5.45
N GLY A 9 -8.36 -13.09 -4.62
CA GLY A 9 -9.71 -13.53 -4.29
C GLY A 9 -10.63 -13.34 -5.50
N ASP A 10 -10.65 -12.12 -6.06
CA ASP A 10 -11.50 -11.76 -7.19
C ASP A 10 -11.32 -12.68 -8.40
N LEU A 11 -10.07 -13.01 -8.74
CA LEU A 11 -9.80 -13.93 -9.85
C LEU A 11 -10.33 -15.35 -9.60
N LYS A 12 -10.35 -15.82 -8.36
CA LYS A 12 -10.88 -17.14 -7.99
C LYS A 12 -12.40 -17.14 -7.97
N GLU A 13 -13.00 -16.05 -7.52
CA GLU A 13 -14.45 -15.89 -7.40
C GLU A 13 -15.11 -15.40 -8.69
N HIS A 14 -14.30 -15.12 -9.73
CA HIS A 14 -14.74 -14.51 -10.98
C HIS A 14 -15.38 -13.12 -10.81
N SER A 15 -15.08 -12.44 -9.71
CA SER A 15 -15.50 -11.05 -9.45
C SER A 15 -14.88 -10.10 -10.48
N LEU A 16 -15.71 -9.25 -11.06
CA LEU A 16 -15.30 -8.28 -12.09
C LEU A 16 -14.97 -6.93 -11.45
N THR A 17 -13.67 -6.69 -11.23
CA THR A 17 -13.12 -5.41 -10.79
C THR A 17 -12.12 -4.89 -11.83
N ILE A 18 -11.78 -3.61 -11.76
CA ILE A 18 -10.76 -3.02 -12.65
C ILE A 18 -9.42 -3.75 -12.50
N PHE A 19 -9.10 -4.27 -11.30
CA PHE A 19 -7.85 -4.95 -11.03
C PHE A 19 -7.89 -6.44 -11.41
N SER A 20 -8.99 -7.16 -11.14
CA SER A 20 -9.11 -8.56 -11.53
C SER A 20 -9.10 -8.74 -13.06
N GLU A 21 -9.77 -7.85 -13.79
CA GLU A 21 -9.76 -7.86 -15.26
C GLU A 21 -8.39 -7.43 -15.82
N ALA A 22 -7.75 -6.41 -15.22
CA ALA A 22 -6.41 -6.03 -15.61
C ALA A 22 -5.38 -7.14 -15.37
N ALA A 23 -5.51 -7.90 -14.27
CA ALA A 23 -4.66 -9.05 -13.99
C ALA A 23 -4.86 -10.17 -15.01
N ARG A 24 -6.12 -10.48 -15.37
CA ARG A 24 -6.47 -11.48 -16.40
C ARG A 24 -5.84 -11.14 -17.76
N LEU A 25 -5.83 -9.86 -18.12
CA LEU A 25 -5.26 -9.37 -19.39
C LEU A 25 -3.74 -9.12 -19.33
N GLY A 26 -3.07 -9.36 -18.20
CA GLY A 26 -1.64 -9.07 -18.02
C GLY A 26 -1.31 -7.57 -18.07
N ARG A 27 -2.27 -6.71 -17.70
CA ARG A 27 -2.19 -5.23 -17.76
C ARG A 27 -2.13 -4.57 -16.39
N LEU A 28 -1.96 -5.36 -15.31
CA LEU A 28 -2.00 -4.84 -13.94
C LEU A 28 -0.94 -3.76 -13.67
N ASP A 29 0.27 -3.90 -14.21
CA ASP A 29 1.32 -2.86 -14.17
C ASP A 29 0.80 -1.50 -14.66
N ARG A 30 0.10 -1.50 -15.80
CA ARG A 30 -0.44 -0.28 -16.40
C ARG A 30 -1.58 0.29 -15.57
N THR A 31 -2.49 -0.55 -15.10
CA THR A 31 -3.61 -0.13 -14.24
C THR A 31 -3.10 0.51 -12.95
N MET A 32 -2.09 -0.11 -12.32
CA MET A 32 -1.48 0.44 -11.11
C MET A 32 -0.72 1.75 -11.37
N SER A 33 0.01 1.85 -12.48
CA SER A 33 0.68 3.10 -12.88
C SER A 33 -0.31 4.26 -13.07
N ARG A 34 -1.50 3.96 -13.62
CA ARG A 34 -2.59 4.93 -13.72
C ARG A 34 -3.12 5.32 -12.36
N LEU A 35 -3.22 4.39 -11.41
CA LEU A 35 -3.62 4.71 -10.03
C LEU A 35 -2.61 5.63 -9.35
N PHE A 36 -1.30 5.38 -9.47
CA PHE A 36 -0.26 6.29 -8.96
C PHE A 36 -0.38 7.70 -9.56
N SER A 37 -0.60 7.79 -10.88
CA SER A 37 -0.76 9.08 -11.56
C SER A 37 -2.03 9.80 -11.11
N TYR A 38 -3.11 9.05 -10.92
CA TYR A 38 -4.38 9.57 -10.43
C TYR A 38 -4.26 10.07 -8.99
N SER A 39 -3.62 9.31 -8.09
CA SER A 39 -3.40 9.75 -6.71
C SER A 39 -2.53 11.00 -6.65
N ALA A 40 -1.45 11.07 -7.44
CA ALA A 40 -0.63 12.28 -7.53
C ALA A 40 -1.43 13.50 -8.00
N THR A 41 -2.34 13.31 -8.96
CA THR A 41 -3.21 14.40 -9.47
C THR A 41 -4.23 14.82 -8.41
N LEU A 42 -4.91 13.86 -7.78
CA LEU A 42 -5.92 14.10 -6.76
C LEU A 42 -5.35 14.84 -5.55
N LEU A 43 -4.13 14.52 -5.17
CA LEU A 43 -3.49 15.05 -3.96
C LEU A 43 -2.70 16.33 -4.18
N LYS A 44 -2.50 16.75 -5.43
CA LYS A 44 -1.68 17.91 -5.80
C LYS A 44 -2.09 19.19 -5.07
N ASP A 45 -3.39 19.39 -4.92
CA ASP A 45 -3.98 20.61 -4.36
C ASP A 45 -4.58 20.35 -2.96
N LEU A 46 -4.18 19.26 -2.30
CA LEU A 46 -4.73 18.87 -0.99
C LEU A 46 -4.44 19.91 0.11
N ASP A 47 -3.36 20.69 -0.05
CA ASP A 47 -2.99 21.78 0.85
C ASP A 47 -4.02 22.92 0.85
N GLU A 48 -4.90 23.04 -0.15
CA GLU A 48 -6.01 24.02 -0.13
C GLU A 48 -7.00 23.76 1.02
N PHE A 49 -7.05 22.54 1.53
CA PHE A 49 -7.86 22.14 2.68
C PHE A 49 -7.08 22.15 3.99
N ALA A 50 -5.88 22.73 4.01
CA ALA A 50 -5.02 22.79 5.19
C ALA A 50 -5.58 23.74 6.25
N THR A 51 -5.84 23.17 7.42
CA THR A 51 -6.09 23.86 8.68
C THR A 51 -5.03 23.39 9.67
N PRO A 52 -4.79 24.10 10.79
CA PRO A 52 -3.87 23.62 11.83
C PRO A 52 -4.18 22.18 12.30
N ARG A 53 -5.45 21.77 12.25
CA ARG A 53 -5.89 20.42 12.62
C ARG A 53 -5.70 19.39 11.51
N SER A 54 -5.89 19.74 10.23
CA SER A 54 -5.76 18.81 9.10
C SER A 54 -4.33 18.68 8.57
N LEU A 55 -3.46 19.67 8.81
CA LEU A 55 -2.10 19.71 8.27
C LEU A 55 -1.25 18.45 8.59
N PRO A 56 -1.25 17.89 9.82
CA PRO A 56 -0.50 16.67 10.10
C PRO A 56 -1.00 15.46 9.28
N LEU A 57 -2.32 15.36 9.06
CA LEU A 57 -2.91 14.29 8.27
C LEU A 57 -2.58 14.45 6.79
N ILE A 58 -2.63 15.67 6.26
CA ILE A 58 -2.25 15.97 4.86
C ILE A 58 -0.78 15.59 4.63
N GLN A 59 0.13 16.01 5.52
CA GLN A 59 1.54 15.66 5.42
C GLN A 59 1.80 14.15 5.52
N LEU A 60 1.06 13.43 6.38
CA LEU A 60 1.16 11.99 6.48
C LEU A 60 0.68 11.30 5.19
N SER A 61 -0.47 11.73 4.65
CA SER A 61 -1.01 11.21 3.39
C SER A 61 -0.05 11.42 2.22
N MET A 62 0.48 12.63 2.07
CA MET A 62 1.42 12.98 1.00
C MET A 62 2.72 12.17 1.06
N LYS A 63 3.21 11.85 2.26
CA LYS A 63 4.41 11.01 2.44
C LYS A 63 4.14 9.52 2.34
N GLY A 64 2.90 9.10 2.62
CA GLY A 64 2.56 7.70 2.85
C GLY A 64 1.88 7.00 1.68
N ILE A 65 1.10 7.72 0.84
CA ILE A 65 0.24 7.09 -0.17
C ILE A 65 1.02 6.21 -1.15
N ASP A 66 2.14 6.68 -1.67
CA ASP A 66 2.97 5.90 -2.61
C ASP A 66 3.54 4.66 -1.94
N LEU A 67 3.94 4.78 -0.68
CA LEU A 67 4.43 3.64 0.11
C LEU A 67 3.33 2.61 0.33
N LEU A 68 2.10 3.04 0.63
CA LEU A 68 0.96 2.15 0.78
C LEU A 68 0.63 1.45 -0.54
N LEU A 69 0.65 2.18 -1.66
CA LEU A 69 0.40 1.64 -3.00
C LEU A 69 1.46 0.62 -3.40
N ILE A 70 2.75 0.92 -3.17
CA ILE A 70 3.85 -0.01 -3.44
C ILE A 70 3.74 -1.25 -2.53
N ASP A 71 3.39 -1.07 -1.25
CA ASP A 71 3.20 -2.18 -0.31
C ASP A 71 2.07 -3.12 -0.77
N ALA A 72 0.97 -2.54 -1.24
CA ALA A 72 -0.15 -3.29 -1.76
C ALA A 72 0.22 -4.07 -3.05
N CYS A 73 1.05 -3.51 -3.93
CA CYS A 73 1.66 -4.27 -5.04
C CYS A 73 2.53 -5.42 -4.55
N MET A 74 3.32 -5.22 -3.49
CA MET A 74 4.20 -6.26 -2.94
C MET A 74 3.41 -7.46 -2.40
N ARG A 75 2.22 -7.23 -1.81
CA ARG A 75 1.32 -8.31 -1.33
C ARG A 75 0.76 -9.16 -2.47
N THR A 76 0.51 -8.54 -3.61
CA THR A 76 -0.06 -9.18 -4.81
C THR A 76 0.97 -9.35 -5.94
N LYS A 77 2.26 -9.36 -5.60
CA LYS A 77 3.41 -9.33 -6.53
C LYS A 77 3.37 -10.33 -7.69
N LYS A 78 2.68 -11.47 -7.50
CA LYS A 78 2.57 -12.53 -8.51
C LYS A 78 1.77 -12.13 -9.76
N TYR A 79 0.99 -11.04 -9.68
CA TYR A 79 0.20 -10.52 -10.81
C TYR A 79 0.88 -9.38 -11.56
N TYR A 80 2.06 -8.94 -11.11
CA TYR A 80 2.82 -7.87 -11.73
C TYR A 80 4.03 -8.43 -12.47
N SER A 81 4.51 -7.69 -13.48
CA SER A 81 5.76 -8.08 -14.13
C SER A 81 6.95 -7.88 -13.20
N TRP A 82 7.97 -8.74 -13.34
CA TRP A 82 9.21 -8.61 -12.58
C TRP A 82 9.88 -7.25 -12.79
N ARG A 83 9.86 -6.73 -14.03
CA ARG A 83 10.44 -5.42 -14.37
C ARG A 83 9.74 -4.30 -13.63
N TYR A 84 8.41 -4.36 -13.53
CA TYR A 84 7.61 -3.38 -12.80
C TYR A 84 7.88 -3.44 -11.30
N MET A 85 7.90 -4.64 -10.70
CA MET A 85 8.23 -4.78 -9.27
C MET A 85 9.64 -4.27 -8.94
N ARG A 86 10.64 -4.52 -9.81
CA ARG A 86 11.99 -3.96 -9.65
C ARG A 86 12.02 -2.44 -9.82
N HIS A 87 11.11 -1.88 -10.61
CA HIS A 87 10.95 -0.43 -10.70
C HIS A 87 10.39 0.15 -9.40
N LEU A 88 9.30 -0.41 -8.88
CA LEU A 88 8.69 0.04 -7.62
C LEU A 88 9.64 -0.07 -6.41
N GLU A 89 10.45 -1.13 -6.33
CA GLU A 89 11.39 -1.31 -5.21
C GLU A 89 12.37 -0.13 -5.06
N ARG A 90 12.71 0.57 -6.16
CA ARG A 90 13.62 1.73 -6.12
C ARG A 90 13.04 2.92 -5.35
N TYR A 91 11.72 2.98 -5.20
CA TYR A 91 11.02 4.05 -4.50
C TYR A 91 10.58 3.64 -3.09
N PHE A 92 10.88 2.40 -2.68
CA PHE A 92 10.56 1.92 -1.35
C PHE A 92 11.75 2.10 -0.39
N PRO A 93 11.55 2.46 0.89
CA PRO A 93 12.64 2.76 1.83
C PRO A 93 13.60 1.60 2.10
N VAL A 94 13.16 0.37 1.86
CA VAL A 94 13.92 -0.85 2.11
C VAL A 94 13.65 -1.88 1.02
N ARG A 95 14.51 -2.90 0.92
CA ARG A 95 14.30 -3.99 -0.04
C ARG A 95 13.00 -4.74 0.25
N PHE A 96 12.30 -5.16 -0.79
CA PHE A 96 11.10 -5.99 -0.67
C PHE A 96 11.38 -7.33 0.00
N GLY A 97 12.57 -7.90 -0.23
CA GLY A 97 13.02 -9.11 0.46
C GLY A 97 13.13 -8.90 1.98
N TYR A 98 13.61 -7.73 2.42
CA TYR A 98 13.69 -7.40 3.83
C TYR A 98 12.28 -7.22 4.44
N MET A 99 11.37 -6.53 3.74
CA MET A 99 10.00 -6.36 4.22
C MET A 99 9.25 -7.68 4.39
N GLN A 100 9.42 -8.62 3.46
CA GLN A 100 8.81 -9.94 3.57
C GLN A 100 9.32 -10.69 4.81
N GLN A 101 10.62 -10.62 5.09
CA GLN A 101 11.21 -11.21 6.30
C GLN A 101 10.68 -10.54 7.57
N LEU A 102 10.58 -9.21 7.57
CA LEU A 102 10.07 -8.45 8.72
C LEU A 102 8.61 -8.82 9.02
N ARG A 103 7.76 -8.90 8.00
CA ARG A 103 6.36 -9.34 8.14
C ARG A 103 6.26 -10.73 8.74
N LYS A 104 7.08 -11.67 8.25
CA LYS A 104 7.13 -13.04 8.78
C LYS A 104 7.48 -13.04 10.27
N LYS A 105 8.50 -12.29 10.67
CA LYS A 105 8.90 -12.15 12.09
C LYS A 105 7.80 -11.54 12.96
N ILE A 106 7.08 -10.55 12.45
CA ILE A 106 5.95 -9.91 13.17
C ILE A 106 4.82 -10.93 13.40
N GLN A 107 4.46 -11.68 12.35
CA GLN A 107 3.44 -12.73 12.42
C GLN A 107 3.86 -13.85 13.39
N GLU A 108 5.09 -14.36 13.28
CA GLU A 108 5.63 -15.41 14.16
C GLU A 108 5.63 -15.01 15.65
N ARG A 109 5.82 -13.72 15.94
CA ARG A 109 5.89 -13.21 17.32
C ARG A 109 4.54 -12.77 17.89
N ASN A 110 3.43 -12.90 17.16
CA ASN A 110 2.13 -12.33 17.54
C ASN A 110 2.26 -10.87 18.03
N LEU A 111 3.15 -10.10 17.38
CA LEU A 111 3.33 -8.69 17.66
C LEU A 111 2.16 -7.95 17.01
N SER A 112 1.05 -7.83 17.72
CA SER A 112 -0.05 -7.00 17.27
C SER A 112 0.36 -5.53 17.30
N LEU A 113 -0.26 -4.72 16.43
CA LEU A 113 -0.07 -3.27 16.43
C LEU A 113 -0.33 -2.69 17.84
N GLY A 114 -1.34 -3.21 18.55
CA GLY A 114 -1.62 -2.83 19.94
C GLY A 114 -0.49 -3.13 20.92
N ARG A 115 0.23 -4.26 20.76
CA ARG A 115 1.42 -4.57 21.59
C ARG A 115 2.60 -3.66 21.27
N LEU A 116 2.82 -3.34 20.00
CA LEU A 116 3.88 -2.43 19.57
C LEU A 116 3.60 -0.99 20.02
N VAL A 117 2.37 -0.50 19.84
CA VAL A 117 1.96 0.83 20.31
C VAL A 117 2.09 0.91 21.83
N LYS A 118 1.69 -0.12 22.57
CA LYS A 118 1.87 -0.16 24.03
C LYS A 118 3.34 -0.16 24.47
N ALA A 119 4.23 -0.78 23.67
CA ALA A 119 5.66 -0.82 23.96
C ALA A 119 6.38 0.50 23.61
N PHE A 120 5.99 1.18 22.53
CA PHE A 120 6.64 2.42 22.06
C PHE A 120 5.97 3.69 22.58
N PHE A 121 4.69 3.63 22.93
CA PHE A 121 3.90 4.75 23.44
C PHE A 121 3.07 4.30 24.66
N PRO A 122 3.71 3.98 25.80
CA PRO A 122 3.02 3.44 26.98
C PRO A 122 1.95 4.37 27.58
N ALA A 123 1.97 5.67 27.23
CA ALA A 123 1.00 6.67 27.68
C ALA A 123 -0.21 6.86 26.75
N MET A 124 -0.26 6.20 25.59
CA MET A 124 -1.38 6.34 24.64
C MET A 124 -2.47 5.31 24.99
N GLN A 125 -3.35 5.65 25.94
CA GLN A 125 -4.59 4.92 26.17
C GLN A 125 -5.55 5.28 25.03
N LEU A 126 -5.77 4.34 24.11
CA LEU A 126 -6.88 4.43 23.17
C LEU A 126 -8.18 4.18 23.96
N VAL A 127 -9.01 5.20 24.06
CA VAL A 127 -10.42 5.12 24.49
C VAL A 127 -11.24 4.44 23.40
#